data_AF-D5J767-F1
#
_entry.id   AF-D5J767-F1
#
_cell.length_a   1.000
_cell.length_b   1.000
_cell.length_c   1.000
_cell.angle_alpha   90.00
_cell.angle_beta   90.00
_cell.angle_gamma   90.00
#
_symmetry.space_group_name_H-M   'P 1'
#
loop_
_entity.id
_entity.type
_entity.pdbx_description
1 polymer ?
#
loop_
_entity_poly.entity_id
_entity_poly.type
_entity_poly.pdbx_seq_one_letter_code
_entity_poly.pdbx_strand_id
1 'polypeptide(L)'
;RKWVDLGARRLHLVDLNGAFAGKPKNLEAIEAILEEVGDEIPVQLGGGIRSLETIEKYLDAGLSYVIIGTAAVKNPGFLQDACTAFAGSIIVGLDAKDGKVATDGWSKLTGHEVIDLAKKFEDYGVESIVYTDIG
;
A
#
# COMPACT_ATOMS: atom_id res chain seq x y z
N ARG A 1 -18.15 -8.07 10.13
CA ARG A 1 -17.09 -8.73 10.95
C ARG A 1 -16.67 -10.17 10.60
N LYS A 2 -17.32 -10.91 9.68
CA LYS A 2 -17.00 -12.34 9.38
C LYS A 2 -15.50 -12.75 9.40
N TRP A 3 -14.60 -11.96 8.80
CA TRP A 3 -13.17 -12.32 8.75
C TRP A 3 -12.48 -12.28 10.12
N VAL A 4 -12.84 -11.31 10.96
CA VAL A 4 -12.39 -11.20 12.35
C VAL A 4 -12.88 -12.43 13.12
N ASP A 5 -14.16 -12.77 12.98
CA ASP A 5 -14.78 -13.91 13.67
C ASP A 5 -14.16 -15.27 13.27
N LEU A 6 -13.61 -15.36 12.05
CA LEU A 6 -12.88 -16.54 11.56
C LEU A 6 -11.39 -16.54 11.95
N GLY A 7 -10.91 -15.56 12.72
CA GLY A 7 -9.54 -15.49 13.22
C GLY A 7 -8.52 -14.95 12.21
N ALA A 8 -8.95 -14.13 11.24
CA ALA A 8 -8.01 -13.36 10.43
C ALA A 8 -7.10 -12.52 11.35
N ARG A 9 -5.83 -12.34 10.97
CA ARG A 9 -4.85 -11.58 11.77
C ARG A 9 -4.55 -10.19 11.22
N ARG A 10 -5.05 -9.90 10.03
CA ARG A 10 -4.86 -8.64 9.31
C ARG A 10 -5.91 -8.54 8.20
N LEU A 11 -6.42 -7.34 7.95
CA LEU A 11 -7.28 -7.06 6.81
C LEU A 11 -6.53 -6.24 5.76
N HIS A 12 -6.53 -6.72 4.52
CA HIS A 12 -5.96 -6.00 3.39
C HIS A 12 -7.06 -5.40 2.52
N LEU A 13 -7.01 -4.08 2.32
CA LEU A 13 -7.95 -3.31 1.53
C LEU A 13 -7.24 -2.64 0.35
N VAL A 14 -7.96 -2.51 -0.76
CA VAL A 14 -7.49 -1.79 -1.95
C VAL A 14 -8.58 -0.83 -2.42
N ASP A 15 -8.30 0.47 -2.36
CA ASP A 15 -9.12 1.50 -3.02
C ASP A 15 -8.80 1.52 -4.53
N LEU A 16 -9.50 0.67 -5.29
CA LEU A 16 -9.34 0.59 -6.74
C LEU A 16 -9.69 1.91 -7.43
N ASN A 17 -10.76 2.59 -7.00
CA ASN A 17 -11.14 3.90 -7.54
C ASN A 17 -10.02 4.91 -7.32
N GLY A 18 -9.41 4.88 -6.13
CA GLY A 18 -8.29 5.73 -5.79
C GLY A 18 -7.02 5.38 -6.57
N ALA A 19 -6.75 4.10 -6.78
CA ALA A 19 -5.63 3.63 -7.61
C ALA A 19 -5.70 4.20 -9.03
N PHE A 20 -6.85 4.09 -9.69
CA PHE A 20 -7.07 4.64 -11.03
C PHE A 20 -7.11 6.17 -11.07
N ALA A 21 -7.78 6.81 -10.10
CA ALA A 21 -7.88 8.27 -10.03
C ALA A 21 -6.58 8.96 -9.58
N GLY A 22 -5.66 8.21 -8.97
CA GLY A 22 -4.42 8.73 -8.42
C GLY A 22 -4.56 9.54 -7.15
N LYS A 23 -5.69 9.41 -6.45
CA LYS A 23 -5.99 10.02 -5.15
C LYS A 23 -7.10 9.21 -4.47
N PRO A 24 -7.14 9.13 -3.13
CA PRO A 24 -8.23 8.47 -2.40
C PRO A 24 -9.63 8.81 -2.89
N LYS A 25 -10.51 7.80 -2.94
CA LYS A 25 -11.91 7.95 -3.37
C LYS A 25 -12.94 7.34 -2.44
N ASN A 26 -12.55 6.40 -1.59
CA ASN A 26 -13.49 5.63 -0.77
C ASN A 26 -13.29 5.84 0.74
N LEU A 27 -12.93 7.05 1.18
CA LEU A 27 -12.59 7.34 2.58
C LEU A 27 -13.71 6.94 3.56
N GLU A 28 -14.96 7.34 3.30
CA GLU A 28 -16.09 7.02 4.19
C GLU A 28 -16.28 5.50 4.38
N ALA A 29 -16.13 4.72 3.30
CA ALA A 29 -16.23 3.28 3.37
C ALA A 29 -15.06 2.65 4.16
N ILE A 30 -13.85 3.22 4.02
CA ILE A 30 -12.68 2.79 4.77
C ILE A 30 -12.87 3.08 6.26
N GLU A 31 -13.32 4.28 6.62
CA GLU A 31 -13.60 4.67 8.02
C GLU A 31 -14.65 3.76 8.66
N ALA A 32 -15.74 3.45 7.95
CA ALA A 32 -16.75 2.51 8.45
C ALA A 32 -16.20 1.09 8.66
N ILE A 33 -15.25 0.64 7.83
CA ILE A 33 -14.58 -0.65 8.03
C ILE A 33 -13.67 -0.61 9.25
N LEU A 34 -12.91 0.48 9.45
CA LEU A 34 -12.03 0.64 10.61
C LEU A 34 -12.83 0.68 11.91
N GLU A 35 -13.96 1.39 11.94
CA GLU A 35 -14.86 1.43 13.09
C GLU A 35 -15.40 0.03 13.45
N GLU A 36 -15.83 -0.73 12.45
CA GLU A 36 -16.40 -2.07 12.63
C GLU A 36 -15.35 -3.12 13.06
N VAL A 37 -14.09 -2.96 12.62
CA VAL A 37 -12.97 -3.84 12.97
C VAL A 37 -12.34 -3.46 14.31
N GLY A 38 -12.31 -2.17 14.64
CA GLY A 38 -11.64 -1.63 15.82
C GLY A 38 -10.15 -2.01 15.88
N ASP A 39 -9.63 -2.17 17.09
CA ASP A 39 -8.23 -2.55 17.33
C ASP A 39 -7.99 -4.07 17.33
N GLU A 40 -8.98 -4.88 16.94
CA GLU A 40 -8.89 -6.34 17.03
C GLU A 40 -7.86 -6.92 16.06
N ILE A 41 -7.78 -6.35 14.85
CA ILE A 41 -6.79 -6.73 13.84
C ILE A 41 -6.26 -5.50 13.11
N PRO A 42 -4.97 -5.48 12.74
CA PRO A 42 -4.42 -4.41 11.92
C PRO A 42 -5.09 -4.37 10.54
N VAL A 43 -5.26 -3.16 10.02
CA VAL A 43 -5.77 -2.91 8.66
C VAL A 43 -4.67 -2.27 7.83
N GLN A 44 -4.47 -2.81 6.62
CA GLN A 44 -3.55 -2.26 5.62
C GLN A 44 -4.31 -1.82 4.37
N LEU A 45 -3.99 -0.63 3.83
CA LEU A 45 -4.67 -0.08 2.66
C LEU A 45 -3.70 0.33 1.57
N GLY A 46 -3.99 -0.06 0.33
CA GLY A 46 -3.40 0.52 -0.87
C GLY A 46 -4.44 1.24 -1.72
N GLY A 47 -3.98 2.08 -2.64
CA GLY A 47 -4.81 2.70 -3.68
C GLY A 47 -4.78 4.23 -3.66
N GLY A 48 -4.14 4.83 -4.66
CA GLY A 48 -4.17 6.28 -4.87
C GLY A 48 -3.31 7.12 -3.94
N ILE A 49 -2.45 6.51 -3.12
CA ILE A 49 -1.64 7.20 -2.12
C ILE A 49 -0.38 7.76 -2.78
N ARG A 50 -0.25 9.10 -2.78
CA ARG A 50 0.80 9.83 -3.51
C ARG A 50 1.40 11.02 -2.74
N SER A 51 1.00 11.23 -1.49
CA SER A 51 1.53 12.31 -0.64
C SER A 51 1.64 11.87 0.82
N LEU A 52 2.55 12.48 1.57
CA LEU A 52 2.73 12.22 3.00
C LEU A 52 1.48 12.61 3.80
N GLU A 53 0.81 13.70 3.42
CA GLU A 53 -0.47 14.13 4.00
C GLU A 53 -1.55 13.04 3.89
N THR A 54 -1.61 12.32 2.76
CA THR A 54 -2.57 11.22 2.60
C THR A 54 -2.23 10.06 3.53
N ILE A 55 -0.93 9.78 3.72
CA ILE A 55 -0.46 8.72 4.62
C ILE A 55 -0.85 9.08 6.06
N GLU A 56 -0.48 10.27 6.52
CA GLU A 56 -0.80 10.79 7.85
C GLU A 56 -2.29 10.70 8.14
N LYS A 57 -3.13 11.20 7.22
CA LYS A 57 -4.59 11.12 7.35
C LYS A 57 -5.11 9.69 7.55
N TYR A 58 -4.55 8.71 6.85
CA TYR A 58 -4.98 7.32 6.98
C TYR A 58 -4.49 6.68 8.28
N LEU A 59 -3.27 6.97 8.70
CA LEU A 59 -2.75 6.50 9.98
C LEU A 59 -3.55 7.09 11.14
N ASP A 60 -3.87 8.39 11.08
CA ASP A 60 -4.73 9.08 12.06
C ASP A 60 -6.15 8.51 12.10
N ALA A 61 -6.65 7.99 10.97
CA ALA A 61 -7.96 7.31 10.90
C ALA A 61 -7.95 5.90 11.52
N GLY A 62 -6.77 5.37 11.91
CA GLY A 62 -6.63 4.07 12.56
C GLY A 62 -6.05 2.97 11.68
N LEU A 63 -5.53 3.28 10.49
CA LEU A 63 -4.79 2.27 9.72
C LEU A 63 -3.47 1.94 10.41
N SER A 64 -3.12 0.66 10.42
CA SER A 64 -1.81 0.21 10.88
C SER A 64 -0.75 0.32 9.79
N TYR A 65 -1.15 0.14 8.52
CA TYR A 65 -0.21 0.16 7.40
C TYR A 65 -0.78 0.82 6.15
N VAL A 66 0.10 1.51 5.44
CA VAL A 66 -0.18 2.13 4.16
C VAL A 66 0.68 1.50 3.07
N ILE A 67 0.04 1.09 1.97
CA ILE A 67 0.68 0.40 0.85
C ILE A 67 0.90 1.39 -0.28
N ILE A 68 2.16 1.63 -0.62
CA ILE A 68 2.58 2.48 -1.73
C ILE A 68 2.97 1.60 -2.91
N GLY A 69 2.17 1.63 -3.98
CA GLY A 69 2.44 0.87 -5.22
C GLY A 69 3.15 1.70 -6.28
N THR A 70 2.42 2.10 -7.33
CA THR A 70 2.97 2.87 -8.48
C THR A 70 3.80 4.10 -8.08
N ALA A 71 3.43 4.81 -7.01
CA ALA A 71 4.17 5.99 -6.57
C ALA A 71 5.60 5.65 -6.07
N ALA A 72 5.80 4.50 -5.44
CA ALA A 72 7.11 4.05 -4.98
C ALA A 72 8.06 3.78 -6.16
N VAL A 73 7.54 3.22 -7.25
CA VAL A 73 8.33 2.95 -8.46
C VAL A 73 8.65 4.24 -9.21
N LYS A 74 7.65 5.12 -9.38
CA LYS A 74 7.80 6.37 -10.15
C LYS A 74 8.55 7.47 -9.39
N ASN A 75 8.43 7.50 -8.07
CA ASN A 75 9.11 8.46 -7.21
C ASN A 75 9.70 7.73 -5.98
N PRO A 76 10.87 7.10 -6.12
CA PRO A 76 11.54 6.43 -5.01
C PRO A 76 11.87 7.37 -3.84
N GLY A 77 12.07 8.66 -4.10
CA GLY A 77 12.29 9.66 -3.05
C GLY A 77 11.08 9.81 -2.14
N PHE A 78 9.86 9.83 -2.71
CA PHE A 78 8.63 9.83 -1.92
C PHE A 78 8.50 8.60 -1.02
N LEU A 79 8.88 7.41 -1.50
CA LEU A 79 8.88 6.20 -0.68
C LEU A 79 9.87 6.34 0.49
N GLN A 80 11.08 6.83 0.22
CA GLN A 80 12.10 7.03 1.25
C GLN A 80 11.66 8.05 2.31
N ASP A 81 11.07 9.16 1.89
CA ASP A 81 10.50 10.17 2.79
C ASP A 81 9.39 9.57 3.64
N ALA A 82 8.49 8.78 3.04
CA ALA A 82 7.42 8.10 3.76
C ALA A 82 7.94 7.10 4.80
N CYS A 83 8.95 6.30 4.46
CA CYS A 83 9.54 5.35 5.40
C CYS A 83 10.24 6.07 6.56
N THR A 84 10.85 7.23 6.29
CA THR A 84 11.47 8.07 7.33
C THR A 84 10.42 8.69 8.26
N ALA A 85 9.34 9.23 7.69
CA ALA A 85 8.30 9.92 8.45
C ALA A 85 7.38 8.96 9.23
N PHE A 86 7.12 7.77 8.68
CA PHE A 86 6.13 6.81 9.19
C PHE A 86 6.75 5.41 9.35
N ALA A 87 7.91 5.34 10.00
CA ALA A 87 8.65 4.10 10.21
C ALA A 87 7.77 2.98 10.79
N GLY A 88 7.88 1.78 10.22
CA GLY A 88 7.09 0.60 10.62
C GLY A 88 5.64 0.59 10.09
N SER A 89 5.18 1.63 9.39
CA SER A 89 3.81 1.71 8.86
C SER A 89 3.74 1.66 7.33
N ILE A 90 4.89 1.67 6.63
CA ILE A 90 4.93 1.71 5.17
C ILE A 90 5.20 0.33 4.58
N ILE A 91 4.29 -0.11 3.72
CA ILE A 91 4.43 -1.32 2.91
C ILE A 91 4.59 -0.88 1.46
N VAL A 92 5.43 -1.58 0.68
CA VAL A 92 5.51 -1.37 -0.77
C VAL A 92 4.76 -2.47 -1.52
N GLY A 93 3.94 -2.07 -2.50
CA GLY A 93 3.25 -2.99 -3.41
C GLY A 93 4.02 -3.13 -4.71
N LEU A 94 4.42 -4.36 -5.05
CA LEU A 94 5.14 -4.71 -6.27
C LEU A 94 4.33 -5.72 -7.07
N ASP A 95 3.60 -5.24 -8.06
CA ASP A 95 2.92 -6.08 -9.04
C ASP A 95 3.90 -6.43 -10.15
N ALA A 96 4.06 -7.71 -10.47
CA ALA A 96 5.08 -8.19 -11.40
C ALA A 96 4.50 -9.04 -12.52
N LYS A 97 5.01 -8.83 -13.73
CA LYS A 97 4.74 -9.59 -14.95
C LYS A 97 6.08 -9.93 -15.59
N ASP A 98 6.33 -11.22 -15.84
CA ASP A 98 7.59 -11.70 -16.43
C ASP A 98 8.86 -11.17 -15.72
N GLY A 99 8.83 -11.12 -14.38
CA GLY A 99 9.94 -10.60 -13.55
C GLY A 99 10.03 -9.07 -13.47
N LYS A 100 9.23 -8.34 -14.25
CA LYS A 100 9.25 -6.88 -14.32
C LYS A 100 8.08 -6.23 -13.61
N VAL A 101 8.31 -5.07 -13.01
CA VAL A 101 7.27 -4.35 -12.27
C VAL A 101 6.26 -3.70 -13.20
N ALA A 102 4.98 -3.86 -12.91
CA ALA A 102 3.86 -3.17 -13.54
C ALA A 102 3.36 -2.01 -12.67
N THR A 103 2.89 -0.95 -13.33
CA THR A 103 2.40 0.29 -12.70
C THR A 103 1.09 0.75 -13.35
N ASP A 104 0.48 1.80 -12.82
CA ASP A 104 -0.76 2.40 -13.32
C ASP A 104 -1.92 1.38 -13.39
N GLY A 105 -2.16 0.65 -12.30
CA GLY A 105 -3.20 -0.37 -12.24
C GLY A 105 -2.95 -1.50 -13.26
N TRP A 106 -1.72 -2.01 -13.28
CA TRP A 106 -1.24 -3.09 -14.16
C TRP A 106 -1.15 -2.75 -15.65
N SER A 107 -1.54 -1.53 -16.06
CA SER A 107 -1.57 -1.14 -17.48
C SER A 107 -0.20 -0.85 -18.09
N LYS A 108 0.83 -0.58 -17.28
CA LYS A 108 2.15 -0.18 -17.75
C LYS A 108 3.27 -1.03 -17.17
N LEU A 109 3.87 -1.88 -18.01
CA LEU A 109 5.10 -2.59 -17.66
C LEU A 109 6.29 -1.62 -17.64
N THR A 110 7.12 -1.73 -16.62
CA THR A 110 8.37 -0.98 -16.51
C THR A 110 9.55 -1.82 -16.98
N GLY A 111 10.72 -1.20 -17.13
CA GLY A 111 11.97 -1.93 -17.37
C GLY A 111 12.65 -2.42 -16.10
N HIS A 112 12.04 -2.23 -14.93
CA HIS A 112 12.65 -2.58 -13.64
C HIS A 112 12.34 -4.02 -13.26
N GLU A 113 13.39 -4.77 -12.95
CA GLU A 113 13.28 -6.09 -12.34
C GLU A 113 12.71 -5.97 -10.92
N VAL A 114 11.74 -6.82 -10.59
CA VAL A 114 11.05 -6.76 -9.30
C VAL A 114 11.96 -7.04 -8.12
N ILE A 115 12.92 -7.96 -8.28
CA ILE A 115 13.87 -8.35 -7.25
C ILE A 115 14.80 -7.18 -6.92
N ASP A 116 15.24 -6.43 -7.93
CA ASP A 116 16.14 -5.29 -7.73
C ASP A 116 15.43 -4.15 -7.00
N LEU A 117 14.17 -3.88 -7.34
CA LEU A 117 13.37 -2.90 -6.61
C LEU A 117 13.04 -3.35 -5.19
N ALA A 118 12.75 -4.64 -4.97
CA ALA A 118 12.49 -5.17 -3.64
C ALA A 118 13.69 -4.95 -2.70
N LYS A 119 14.91 -5.31 -3.15
CA LYS A 119 16.15 -5.09 -2.38
C LYS A 119 16.41 -3.62 -2.12
N LYS A 120 16.24 -2.78 -3.15
CA LYS A 120 16.42 -1.34 -3.01
C LYS A 120 15.44 -0.72 -1.99
N PHE A 121 14.20 -1.20 -1.96
CA PHE A 121 13.18 -0.66 -1.06
C PHE A 121 13.31 -1.21 0.37
N GLU A 122 13.88 -2.40 0.56
CA GLU A 122 14.34 -2.88 1.87
C GLU A 122 15.31 -1.88 2.52
N ASP A 123 16.28 -1.36 1.76
CA ASP A 123 17.23 -0.35 2.25
C ASP A 123 16.57 0.98 2.66
N TYR A 124 15.33 1.24 2.22
CA TYR A 124 14.57 2.44 2.60
C TYR A 124 13.81 2.28 3.92
N GLY A 125 13.75 1.06 4.47
CA GLY A 125 13.05 0.78 5.71
C GLY A 125 11.56 0.52 5.53
N VAL A 126 11.13 -0.03 4.39
CA VAL A 126 9.77 -0.56 4.25
C VAL A 126 9.54 -1.68 5.28
N GLU A 127 8.38 -1.66 5.93
CA GLU A 127 7.99 -2.68 6.91
C GLU A 127 7.79 -4.04 6.25
N SER A 128 7.24 -4.04 5.04
CA SER A 128 6.96 -5.26 4.28
C SER A 128 6.82 -4.97 2.80
N ILE A 129 6.90 -6.04 2.01
CA ILE A 129 6.64 -6.04 0.57
C ILE A 129 5.41 -6.89 0.31
N VAL A 130 4.41 -6.34 -0.39
CA VAL A 130 3.33 -7.10 -1.00
C VAL A 130 3.72 -7.34 -2.45
N TYR A 131 4.03 -8.60 -2.77
CA TYR A 131 4.32 -9.03 -4.13
C TYR A 131 3.08 -9.68 -4.74
N THR A 132 2.69 -9.23 -5.93
CA THR A 132 1.60 -9.83 -6.70
C THR A 132 2.14 -10.29 -8.05
N ASP A 133 2.05 -11.59 -8.34
CA ASP A 133 2.22 -12.09 -9.69
C ASP A 133 0.94 -11.82 -10.48
N ILE A 134 1.04 -11.00 -11.53
CA ILE A 134 -0.08 -10.65 -12.42
C ILE A 134 0.01 -11.37 -13.78
N GLY A 135 0.93 -12.34 -13.89
CA GLY A 135 1.16 -13.25 -15.01
C GLY A 135 1.87 -12.62 -16.20
#